data_AF-A0A347WCH4-F1
#
_entry.id   AF-A0A347WCH4-F1
#
_cell.length_a   1.000
_cell.length_b   1.000
_cell.length_c   1.000
_cell.angle_alpha   90.00
_cell.angle_beta   90.00
_cell.angle_gamma   90.00
#
_symmetry.space_group_name_H-M   'P 1'
#
loop_
_entity.id
_entity.type
_entity.pdbx_description
1 polymer ?
#
loop_
_entity_poly.entity_id
_entity_poly.type
_entity_poly.pdbx_seq_one_letter_code
_entity_poly.pdbx_strand_id
1 'polypeptide(L)'
;MKQGAACPVKGKGRGPLGMMMFVAAIAAGGAPAMAQEAATVHPPLTPTRDVQVDYNVQPDGMPEPKAVRTWFAYNGGLMRIDSPLAMGEMVLNRMTRQVMIIINPQKVYSQLDARYGIRNPFLLDLSMSFVRKGTATVAGVTCTQWDVTTDQGNATTCVTEDGVILQEDGVDGDGLRGKLEATKVVYGPIPDSMFQPPEGYRKIEPPPPPGTPAARTNPDQKGG
;
A
#
# COMPACT_ATOMS: atom_id res chain seq x y z
N MET A 1 4.54 37.44 53.16
CA MET A 1 5.24 38.75 53.33
C MET A 1 6.67 38.56 52.84
N LYS A 2 6.89 38.71 51.53
CA LYS A 2 7.73 39.74 50.88
C LYS A 2 9.12 39.92 51.50
N GLN A 3 10.13 39.34 50.84
CA GLN A 3 11.52 39.77 50.92
C GLN A 3 11.66 41.13 50.21
N GLY A 4 12.13 42.15 50.95
CA GLY A 4 12.76 43.34 50.40
C GLY A 4 14.24 43.04 50.10
N ALA A 5 15.05 43.93 49.55
CA ALA A 5 14.89 45.21 48.89
C ALA A 5 16.26 45.45 48.23
N ALA A 6 16.32 45.87 46.98
CA ALA A 6 17.57 46.35 46.37
C ALA A 6 17.27 47.59 45.51
N CYS A 7 17.86 48.72 45.93
CA CYS A 7 18.20 49.90 45.15
C CYS A 7 19.24 50.67 45.97
N PRO A 8 20.25 51.32 45.34
CA PRO A 8 20.02 52.69 44.85
C PRO A 8 20.73 53.04 43.51
N VAL A 9 20.02 53.73 42.60
CA VAL A 9 20.10 55.19 42.25
C VAL A 9 21.30 55.57 41.36
N LYS A 10 21.07 56.24 40.21
CA LYS A 10 21.30 57.71 40.00
C LYS A 10 21.22 58.16 38.53
N GLY A 11 20.67 59.38 38.34
CA GLY A 11 20.84 60.28 37.17
C GLY A 11 19.53 60.51 36.40
N LYS A 12 18.73 61.58 36.58
CA LYS A 12 18.88 63.06 36.57
C LYS A 12 18.91 63.68 35.16
N GLY A 13 17.79 64.26 34.73
CA GLY A 13 17.79 65.56 34.01
C GLY A 13 16.85 65.79 32.81
N ARG A 14 15.76 66.54 33.07
CA ARG A 14 15.18 67.69 32.31
C ARG A 14 14.46 67.49 30.96
N GLY A 15 13.19 67.91 30.93
CA GLY A 15 12.45 68.42 29.75
C GLY A 15 10.93 68.26 29.86
N PRO A 16 10.10 69.33 29.89
CA PRO A 16 8.66 69.25 30.11
C PRO A 16 7.81 69.36 28.83
N LEU A 17 6.50 69.12 29.01
CA LEU A 17 5.36 69.48 28.15
C LEU A 17 5.03 68.53 26.97
N GLY A 18 3.85 67.90 27.05
CA GLY A 18 3.26 67.18 25.91
C GLY A 18 2.13 66.23 26.31
N MET A 19 0.96 66.81 26.59
CA MET A 19 -0.33 66.12 26.74
C MET A 19 -0.65 65.27 25.50
N MET A 20 -0.86 63.95 25.64
CA MET A 20 -1.84 63.20 24.83
C MET A 20 -2.10 61.80 25.41
N MET A 21 -3.34 61.62 25.86
CA MET A 21 -3.99 60.33 26.06
C MET A 21 -3.96 59.52 24.76
N PHE A 22 -3.44 58.29 24.81
CA PHE A 22 -3.83 57.24 23.88
C PHE A 22 -3.99 55.93 24.66
N VAL A 23 -5.26 55.54 24.82
CA VAL A 23 -5.67 54.19 25.19
C VAL A 23 -5.34 53.28 24.01
N ALA A 24 -4.41 52.34 24.17
CA ALA A 24 -4.11 51.32 23.16
C ALA A 24 -4.30 49.93 23.76
N ALA A 25 -5.26 49.21 23.16
CA ALA A 25 -5.78 47.91 23.56
C ALA A 25 -4.72 46.82 23.64
N ILE A 26 -4.80 45.98 24.68
CA ILE A 26 -4.07 44.73 24.79
C ILE A 26 -4.74 43.75 23.80
N ALA A 27 -4.15 43.63 22.61
CA ALA A 27 -4.52 42.60 21.65
C ALA A 27 -4.06 41.22 22.19
N ALA A 28 -5.03 40.36 22.49
CA ALA A 28 -4.80 38.97 22.83
C ALA A 28 -4.23 38.24 21.61
N GLY A 29 -2.93 37.94 21.64
CA GLY A 29 -2.28 37.07 20.66
C GLY A 29 -2.69 35.62 20.88
N GLY A 30 -3.75 35.19 20.21
CA GLY A 30 -4.02 33.76 20.00
C GLY A 30 -3.04 33.21 18.99
N ALA A 31 -2.05 32.43 19.46
CA ALA A 31 -1.23 31.64 18.55
C ALA A 31 -2.14 30.63 17.82
N PRO A 32 -2.07 30.51 16.49
CA PRO A 32 -2.75 29.42 15.81
C PRO A 32 -2.06 28.12 16.23
N ALA A 33 -2.77 27.29 16.99
CA ALA A 33 -2.42 25.89 17.12
C ALA A 33 -2.57 25.27 15.73
N MET A 34 -1.45 25.19 15.00
CA MET A 34 -1.34 24.32 13.84
C MET A 34 -1.58 22.91 14.36
N ALA A 35 -2.80 22.41 14.19
CA ALA A 35 -3.08 21.00 14.31
C ALA A 35 -2.18 20.30 13.30
N GLN A 36 -1.08 19.71 13.77
CA GLN A 36 -0.41 18.64 13.04
C GLN A 36 -1.45 17.54 12.94
N GLU A 37 -2.13 17.50 11.80
CA GLU A 37 -2.83 16.32 11.34
C GLU A 37 -1.84 15.17 11.51
N ALA A 38 -2.09 14.32 12.51
CA ALA A 38 -1.23 13.19 12.80
C ALA A 38 -1.26 12.32 11.56
N ALA A 39 -0.23 12.47 10.72
CA ALA A 39 -0.07 11.65 9.54
C ALA A 39 -0.20 10.20 10.00
N THR A 40 -1.21 9.50 9.50
CA THR A 40 -1.42 8.09 9.80
C THR A 40 -0.12 7.37 9.45
N VAL A 41 0.58 6.87 10.46
CA VAL A 41 1.91 6.27 10.27
C VAL A 41 1.69 4.89 9.63
N HIS A 42 2.00 4.78 8.35
CA HIS A 42 1.93 3.54 7.60
C HIS A 42 3.24 3.32 6.80
N PRO A 43 3.63 2.07 6.48
CA PRO A 43 4.68 1.81 5.51
C PRO A 43 4.26 2.27 4.11
N PRO A 44 5.20 2.41 3.14
CA PRO A 44 4.80 2.56 1.75
C PRO A 44 3.91 1.39 1.34
N LEU A 45 2.79 1.69 0.68
CA LEU A 45 1.77 0.69 0.38
C LEU A 45 2.12 -0.19 -0.82
N THR A 46 2.98 0.33 -1.69
CA THR A 46 3.48 -0.36 -2.89
C THR A 46 4.97 -0.07 -3.08
N PRO A 47 5.70 -0.98 -3.76
CA PRO A 47 7.09 -0.73 -4.13
C PRO A 47 7.26 0.57 -4.92
N THR A 48 8.27 1.36 -4.60
CA THR A 48 8.61 2.63 -5.27
C THR A 48 9.76 2.47 -6.29
N ARG A 49 10.22 1.24 -6.48
CA ARG A 49 11.33 0.89 -7.37
C ARG A 49 10.98 -0.39 -8.14
N ASP A 50 11.56 -0.50 -9.32
CA ASP A 50 11.46 -1.74 -10.09
C ASP A 50 12.16 -2.88 -9.35
N VAL A 51 11.41 -3.94 -9.07
CA VAL A 51 11.88 -5.06 -8.25
C VAL A 51 11.21 -6.37 -8.65
N GLN A 52 12.01 -7.42 -8.72
CA GLN A 52 11.57 -8.81 -8.75
C GLN A 52 11.71 -9.41 -7.36
N VAL A 53 10.70 -10.17 -6.92
CA VAL A 53 10.74 -10.89 -5.65
C VAL A 53 10.28 -12.34 -5.86
N ASP A 54 11.07 -13.27 -5.33
CA ASP A 54 10.72 -14.69 -5.27
C ASP A 54 10.21 -14.97 -3.85
N TYR A 55 8.99 -15.51 -3.72
CA TYR A 55 8.32 -15.76 -2.45
C TYR A 55 8.02 -17.25 -2.24
N ASN A 56 7.96 -17.65 -0.98
CA ASN A 56 7.20 -18.80 -0.51
C ASN A 56 5.86 -18.32 0.04
N VAL A 57 4.76 -18.82 -0.52
CA VAL A 57 3.39 -18.51 -0.09
C VAL A 57 2.75 -19.76 0.49
N GLN A 58 2.28 -19.69 1.73
CA GLN A 58 1.62 -20.79 2.43
C GLN A 58 0.27 -20.35 2.99
N PRO A 59 -0.84 -20.60 2.28
CA PRO A 59 -2.17 -20.45 2.85
C PRO A 59 -2.35 -21.36 4.07
N ASP A 60 -3.18 -20.96 5.02
CA ASP A 60 -3.49 -21.77 6.19
C ASP A 60 -4.12 -23.12 5.79
N GLY A 61 -3.77 -24.18 6.51
CA GLY A 61 -4.18 -25.55 6.20
C GLY A 61 -3.48 -26.21 5.00
N MET A 62 -2.61 -25.52 4.26
CA MET A 62 -1.78 -26.12 3.21
C MET A 62 -0.45 -26.64 3.78
N PRO A 63 -0.07 -27.90 3.51
CA PRO A 63 1.09 -28.53 4.16
C PRO A 63 2.43 -27.92 3.71
N GLU A 64 2.51 -27.48 2.44
CA GLU A 64 3.75 -27.01 1.83
C GLU A 64 3.59 -25.60 1.24
N PRO A 65 4.60 -24.72 1.40
CA PRO A 65 4.63 -23.44 0.71
C PRO A 65 4.76 -23.62 -0.81
N LYS A 66 4.19 -22.67 -1.55
CA LYS A 66 4.31 -22.60 -3.01
C LYS A 66 5.21 -21.45 -3.41
N ALA A 67 6.17 -21.73 -4.30
CA ALA A 67 7.03 -20.72 -4.87
C ALA A 67 6.25 -19.84 -5.85
N VAL A 68 6.26 -18.53 -5.61
CA VAL A 68 5.63 -17.52 -6.48
C VAL A 68 6.68 -16.48 -6.82
N ARG A 69 6.69 -16.00 -8.06
CA ARG A 69 7.56 -14.89 -8.46
C ARG A 69 6.71 -13.68 -8.82
N THR A 70 7.11 -12.52 -8.32
CA THR A 70 6.44 -11.27 -8.61
C THR A 70 7.42 -10.23 -9.16
N TRP A 71 6.86 -9.28 -9.90
CA TRP A 71 7.55 -8.10 -10.41
C TRP A 71 6.69 -6.88 -10.14
N PHE A 72 7.32 -5.80 -9.73
CA PHE A 72 6.71 -4.50 -9.59
C PHE A 72 7.49 -3.51 -10.43
N ALA A 73 6.80 -2.72 -11.23
CA ALA A 73 7.40 -1.65 -12.02
C ALA A 73 6.57 -0.36 -11.90
N TYR A 74 7.19 0.77 -12.24
CA TYR A 74 6.53 2.09 -12.25
C TYR A 74 5.90 2.45 -10.91
N ASN A 75 6.70 2.41 -9.83
CA ASN A 75 6.22 2.66 -8.47
C ASN A 75 5.06 1.74 -8.05
N GLY A 76 5.14 0.47 -8.47
CA GLY A 76 4.10 -0.53 -8.23
C GLY A 76 2.80 -0.25 -8.99
N GLY A 77 2.84 0.60 -10.03
CA GLY A 77 1.71 0.83 -10.93
C GLY A 77 1.44 -0.37 -11.83
N LEU A 78 2.48 -1.14 -12.17
CA LEU A 78 2.39 -2.44 -12.80
C LEU A 78 2.89 -3.52 -11.85
N MET A 79 2.15 -4.63 -11.80
CA MET A 79 2.54 -5.80 -11.04
C MET A 79 2.30 -7.06 -11.87
N ARG A 80 3.23 -8.01 -11.83
CA ARG A 80 3.06 -9.34 -12.43
C ARG A 80 3.26 -10.40 -11.36
N ILE A 81 2.42 -11.43 -11.39
CA ILE A 81 2.48 -12.60 -10.51
C ILE A 81 2.51 -13.83 -11.40
N ASP A 82 3.61 -14.59 -11.34
CA ASP A 82 3.73 -15.84 -12.05
C ASP A 82 3.35 -16.99 -11.10
N SER A 83 2.41 -17.83 -11.55
CA SER A 83 2.05 -19.04 -10.81
C SER A 83 3.17 -20.10 -10.88
N PRO A 84 3.23 -21.01 -9.89
CA PRO A 84 4.13 -22.15 -9.97
C PRO A 84 3.95 -22.91 -11.29
N LEU A 85 5.05 -23.48 -11.80
CA LEU A 85 5.07 -24.31 -13.02
C LEU A 85 4.65 -23.57 -14.31
N ALA A 86 4.68 -22.24 -14.32
CA ALA A 86 4.37 -21.42 -15.49
C ALA A 86 2.99 -21.74 -16.12
N MET A 87 2.01 -22.15 -15.30
CA MET A 87 0.67 -22.51 -15.79
C MET A 87 -0.15 -21.28 -16.20
N GLY A 88 0.16 -20.13 -15.62
CA GLY A 88 -0.46 -18.87 -15.95
C GLY A 88 0.09 -17.72 -15.12
N GLU A 89 -0.26 -16.52 -15.52
CA GLU A 89 0.25 -15.28 -14.96
C GLU A 89 -0.88 -14.28 -14.77
N MET A 90 -0.74 -13.45 -13.75
CA MET A 90 -1.63 -12.33 -13.52
C MET A 90 -0.82 -11.04 -13.64
N VAL A 91 -1.26 -10.16 -14.54
CA VAL A 91 -0.69 -8.81 -14.67
C VAL A 91 -1.74 -7.80 -14.22
N LEU A 92 -1.37 -6.97 -13.25
CA LEU A 92 -2.19 -5.93 -12.68
C LEU A 92 -1.66 -4.58 -13.16
N ASN A 93 -2.52 -3.78 -13.77
CA ASN A 93 -2.26 -2.38 -14.08
C ASN A 93 -3.15 -1.51 -13.21
N ARG A 94 -2.58 -0.96 -12.14
CA ARG A 94 -3.30 -0.14 -11.15
C ARG A 94 -3.63 1.25 -11.68
N MET A 95 -2.88 1.74 -12.66
CA MET A 95 -3.11 3.03 -13.30
C MET A 95 -4.40 3.01 -14.15
N THR A 96 -4.66 1.89 -14.82
CA THR A 96 -5.85 1.69 -15.67
C THR A 96 -6.94 0.83 -15.02
N ARG A 97 -6.69 0.28 -13.82
CA ARG A 97 -7.54 -0.69 -13.11
C ARG A 97 -7.83 -1.95 -13.95
N GLN A 98 -6.82 -2.43 -14.67
CA GLN A 98 -6.95 -3.61 -15.51
C GLN A 98 -6.23 -4.81 -14.89
N VAL A 99 -6.88 -5.97 -14.91
CA VAL A 99 -6.25 -7.27 -14.64
C VAL A 99 -6.20 -8.06 -15.93
N MET A 100 -5.02 -8.52 -16.31
CA MET A 100 -4.83 -9.48 -17.40
C MET A 100 -4.48 -10.83 -16.81
N ILE A 101 -5.24 -11.85 -17.18
CA ILE A 101 -4.99 -13.24 -16.79
C ILE A 101 -4.49 -13.97 -18.03
N ILE A 102 -3.32 -14.59 -17.93
CA ILE A 102 -2.67 -15.35 -19.00
C ILE A 102 -2.74 -16.84 -18.65
N ILE A 103 -3.13 -17.66 -19.62
CA ILE A 103 -3.21 -19.12 -19.49
C ILE A 103 -2.29 -19.74 -20.54
N ASN A 104 -1.07 -20.08 -20.11
CA ASN A 104 0.00 -20.53 -21.00
C ASN A 104 -0.32 -21.81 -21.79
N PRO A 105 -0.87 -22.89 -21.19
CA PRO A 105 -1.18 -24.11 -21.93
C PRO A 105 -2.14 -23.91 -23.11
N GLN A 106 -3.01 -22.89 -23.01
CA GLN A 106 -4.02 -22.58 -24.02
C GLN A 106 -3.59 -21.47 -24.98
N LYS A 107 -2.50 -20.75 -24.67
CA LYS A 107 -2.08 -19.52 -25.37
C LYS A 107 -3.21 -18.51 -25.48
N VAL A 108 -3.91 -18.29 -24.37
CA VAL A 108 -4.99 -17.30 -24.29
C VAL A 108 -4.76 -16.33 -23.14
N TYR A 109 -5.37 -15.17 -23.25
CA TYR A 109 -5.44 -14.21 -22.16
C TYR A 109 -6.81 -13.56 -22.09
N SER A 110 -7.23 -13.14 -20.90
CA SER A 110 -8.43 -12.33 -20.69
C SER A 110 -8.05 -11.03 -19.99
N GLN A 111 -8.92 -10.01 -20.11
CA GLN A 111 -8.75 -8.73 -19.44
C GLN A 111 -10.03 -8.38 -18.70
N LEU A 112 -9.88 -7.97 -17.44
CA LEU A 112 -10.94 -7.62 -16.50
C LEU A 112 -10.74 -6.18 -16.03
N ASP A 113 -11.85 -5.46 -15.84
CA ASP A 113 -11.88 -4.17 -15.15
C ASP A 113 -12.06 -4.43 -13.64
N ALA A 114 -11.04 -4.05 -12.86
CA ALA A 114 -11.04 -4.19 -11.41
C ALA A 114 -11.74 -3.00 -10.75
N ARG A 115 -13.04 -2.86 -11.00
CA ARG A 115 -13.87 -1.74 -10.51
C ARG A 115 -13.83 -1.55 -9.00
N TYR A 116 -13.57 -2.62 -8.25
CA TYR A 116 -13.51 -2.63 -6.78
C TYR A 116 -12.06 -2.68 -6.23
N GLY A 117 -11.06 -2.41 -7.07
CA GLY A 117 -9.65 -2.53 -6.70
C GLY A 117 -9.13 -3.97 -6.83
N ILE A 118 -7.81 -4.13 -6.79
CA ILE A 118 -7.16 -5.44 -6.83
C ILE A 118 -6.45 -5.61 -5.49
N ARG A 119 -7.08 -6.35 -4.59
CA ARG A 119 -6.45 -6.83 -3.35
C ARG A 119 -5.67 -8.10 -3.66
N ASN A 120 -4.48 -8.20 -3.11
CA ASN A 120 -3.61 -9.37 -3.19
C ASN A 120 -2.59 -9.30 -2.04
N PRO A 121 -2.03 -10.45 -1.59
CA PRO A 121 -1.18 -10.50 -0.40
C PRO A 121 0.19 -9.82 -0.57
N PHE A 122 0.49 -9.28 -1.75
CA PHE A 122 1.76 -8.60 -2.02
C PHE A 122 1.63 -7.07 -2.02
N LEU A 123 0.44 -6.53 -1.69
CA LEU A 123 0.16 -5.10 -1.59
C LEU A 123 -0.51 -4.78 -0.26
N LEU A 124 -0.22 -3.59 0.28
CA LEU A 124 -0.92 -3.05 1.43
C LEU A 124 -1.94 -2.00 0.98
N ASP A 125 -2.91 -1.67 1.84
CA ASP A 125 -3.89 -0.64 1.58
C ASP A 125 -4.20 0.23 2.81
N LEU A 126 -4.92 1.34 2.58
CA LEU A 126 -5.27 2.33 3.60
C LEU A 126 -6.47 1.94 4.49
N SER A 127 -7.16 0.83 4.20
CA SER A 127 -8.17 0.27 5.11
C SER A 127 -7.54 -0.47 6.29
N MET A 128 -6.24 -0.74 6.22
CA MET A 128 -5.46 -1.34 7.30
C MET A 128 -4.95 -0.29 8.28
N SER A 129 -4.72 -0.70 9.52
CA SER A 129 -4.00 0.09 10.52
C SER A 129 -2.66 -0.56 10.87
N PHE A 130 -1.66 0.27 11.16
CA PHE A 130 -0.27 -0.16 11.29
C PHE A 130 0.33 0.33 12.60
N VAL A 131 1.02 -0.57 13.31
CA VAL A 131 1.83 -0.23 14.49
C VAL A 131 3.25 -0.68 14.28
N ARG A 132 4.19 0.26 14.25
CA ARG A 132 5.62 -0.04 14.08
C ARG A 132 6.16 -0.81 15.28
N LYS A 133 6.87 -1.92 15.04
CA LYS A 133 7.43 -2.79 16.11
C LYS A 133 8.94 -2.78 16.19
N GLY A 134 9.62 -2.67 15.06
CA GLY A 134 11.07 -2.74 15.01
C GLY A 134 11.59 -2.93 13.60
N THR A 135 12.75 -3.55 13.48
CA THR A 135 13.40 -3.85 12.20
C THR A 135 13.76 -5.33 12.13
N ALA A 136 13.74 -5.91 10.94
CA ALA A 136 14.20 -7.27 10.66
C ALA A 136 15.10 -7.27 9.42
N THR A 137 15.66 -8.44 9.11
CA THR A 137 16.28 -8.71 7.81
C THR A 137 15.70 -10.01 7.26
N VAL A 138 15.16 -9.98 6.05
CA VAL A 138 14.55 -11.12 5.35
C VAL A 138 15.14 -11.16 3.94
N ALA A 139 15.52 -12.35 3.45
CA ALA A 139 16.25 -12.50 2.18
C ALA A 139 17.49 -11.59 2.02
N GLY A 140 18.15 -11.23 3.14
CA GLY A 140 19.29 -10.32 3.14
C GLY A 140 18.95 -8.83 2.98
N VAL A 141 17.66 -8.45 3.02
CA VAL A 141 17.18 -7.07 2.90
C VAL A 141 16.56 -6.61 4.22
N THR A 142 16.90 -5.40 4.67
CA THR A 142 16.35 -4.81 5.89
C THR A 142 14.92 -4.32 5.67
N CYS A 143 14.04 -4.60 6.64
CA CYS A 143 12.66 -4.16 6.63
C CYS A 143 12.21 -3.69 8.02
N THR A 144 11.16 -2.86 8.08
CA THR A 144 10.47 -2.48 9.31
C THR A 144 9.36 -3.49 9.59
N GLN A 145 9.30 -3.99 10.83
CA GLN A 145 8.22 -4.86 11.29
C GLN A 145 7.03 -4.02 11.74
N TRP A 146 5.83 -4.47 11.37
CA TRP A 146 4.56 -3.84 11.69
C TRP A 146 3.56 -4.88 12.20
N ASP A 147 2.83 -4.53 13.25
CA ASP A 147 1.54 -5.18 13.51
C ASP A 147 0.50 -4.51 12.60
N VAL A 148 -0.30 -5.33 11.92
CA VAL A 148 -1.35 -4.91 10.98
C VAL A 148 -2.70 -5.39 11.49
N THR A 149 -3.68 -4.49 11.52
CA THR A 149 -5.07 -4.84 11.80
C THR A 149 -5.93 -4.48 10.58
N THR A 150 -6.71 -5.46 10.11
CA THR A 150 -7.70 -5.34 9.04
C THR A 150 -9.10 -5.54 9.62
N ASP A 151 -10.14 -5.29 8.82
CA ASP A 151 -11.53 -5.59 9.22
C ASP A 151 -11.77 -7.10 9.45
N GLN A 152 -10.90 -7.96 8.90
CA GLN A 152 -11.06 -9.41 8.94
C GLN A 152 -10.15 -10.10 9.96
N GLY A 153 -9.10 -9.44 10.45
CA GLY A 153 -8.19 -10.02 11.42
C GLY A 153 -6.91 -9.22 11.62
N ASN A 154 -5.91 -9.90 12.18
CA ASN A 154 -4.61 -9.30 12.45
C ASN A 154 -3.52 -10.09 11.71
N ALA A 155 -2.46 -9.37 11.34
CA ALA A 155 -1.24 -9.92 10.79
C ALA A 155 -0.01 -9.21 11.35
N THR A 156 1.14 -9.80 11.13
CA THR A 156 2.43 -9.13 11.23
C THR A 156 3.06 -9.06 9.84
N THR A 157 3.68 -7.94 9.49
CA THR A 157 4.34 -7.77 8.19
C THR A 157 5.71 -7.13 8.35
N CYS A 158 6.65 -7.46 7.46
CA CYS A 158 7.94 -6.79 7.36
C CYS A 158 8.05 -6.10 6.01
N VAL A 159 8.12 -4.77 6.00
CA VAL A 159 8.10 -3.95 4.77
C VAL A 159 9.40 -3.15 4.65
N THR A 160 10.03 -3.18 3.49
CA THR A 160 11.22 -2.37 3.20
C THR A 160 10.88 -0.88 3.16
N GLU A 161 11.91 -0.03 3.22
CA GLU A 161 11.76 1.43 3.09
C GLU A 161 11.10 1.84 1.76
N ASP A 162 11.31 1.05 0.71
CA ASP A 162 10.75 1.32 -0.62
C ASP A 162 9.42 0.62 -0.88
N GLY A 163 8.84 -0.13 0.08
CA GLY A 163 7.47 -0.65 0.00
C GLY A 163 7.32 -2.12 -0.41
N VAL A 164 8.40 -2.90 -0.39
CA VAL A 164 8.36 -4.35 -0.66
C VAL A 164 8.00 -5.09 0.62
N ILE A 165 6.91 -5.87 0.59
CA ILE A 165 6.57 -6.81 1.66
C ILE A 165 7.55 -7.99 1.58
N LEU A 166 8.40 -8.18 2.60
CA LEU A 166 9.32 -9.31 2.65
C LEU A 166 8.78 -10.49 3.45
N GLN A 167 7.88 -10.24 4.40
CA GLN A 167 7.27 -11.29 5.19
C GLN A 167 5.88 -10.86 5.64
N GLU A 168 4.95 -11.78 5.70
CA GLU A 168 3.64 -11.62 6.33
C GLU A 168 3.23 -12.93 7.02
N ASP A 169 2.60 -12.82 8.20
CA ASP A 169 1.97 -13.94 8.91
C ASP A 169 0.69 -13.46 9.58
N GLY A 170 -0.45 -14.06 9.22
CA GLY A 170 -1.75 -13.75 9.77
C GLY A 170 -2.83 -13.64 8.72
N VAL A 171 -3.78 -12.74 8.94
CA VAL A 171 -4.93 -12.48 8.05
C VAL A 171 -4.61 -11.30 7.15
N ASP A 172 -4.59 -11.52 5.84
CA ASP A 172 -4.33 -10.48 4.85
C ASP A 172 -5.55 -9.55 4.63
N GLY A 173 -5.42 -8.59 3.70
CA GLY A 173 -6.49 -7.65 3.34
C GLY A 173 -7.73 -8.30 2.70
N ASP A 174 -7.63 -9.55 2.24
CA ASP A 174 -8.73 -10.33 1.68
C ASP A 174 -9.40 -11.24 2.72
N GLY A 175 -8.87 -11.29 3.94
CA GLY A 175 -9.35 -12.19 4.98
C GLY A 175 -8.76 -13.60 4.91
N LEU A 176 -7.81 -13.83 3.99
CA LEU A 176 -7.15 -15.11 3.87
C LEU A 176 -6.05 -15.18 4.93
N ARG A 177 -6.05 -16.28 5.69
CA ARG A 177 -5.00 -16.56 6.65
C ARG A 177 -3.85 -17.28 5.97
N GLY A 178 -2.62 -16.89 6.24
CA GLY A 178 -1.45 -17.58 5.71
C GLY A 178 -0.12 -16.94 6.08
N LYS A 179 0.92 -17.41 5.41
CA LYS A 179 2.28 -16.89 5.48
C LYS A 179 2.79 -16.54 4.09
N LEU A 180 3.55 -15.45 4.03
CA LEU A 180 4.28 -14.99 2.88
C LEU A 180 5.72 -14.74 3.33
N GLU A 181 6.72 -15.25 2.62
CA GLU A 181 8.13 -14.98 2.94
C GLU A 181 8.94 -14.83 1.65
N ALA A 182 9.64 -13.71 1.51
CA ALA A 182 10.57 -13.45 0.42
C ALA A 182 11.82 -14.32 0.61
N THR A 183 12.22 -14.98 -0.47
CA THR A 183 13.41 -15.82 -0.56
C THR A 183 14.51 -15.15 -1.37
N LYS A 184 14.16 -14.23 -2.28
CA LYS A 184 15.10 -13.46 -3.09
C LYS A 184 14.49 -12.14 -3.53
N VAL A 185 15.29 -11.08 -3.47
CA VAL A 185 14.92 -9.73 -3.96
C VAL A 185 15.96 -9.28 -4.98
N VAL A 186 15.52 -8.81 -6.14
CA VAL A 186 16.40 -8.31 -7.21
C VAL A 186 15.86 -6.99 -7.73
N TYR A 187 16.63 -5.92 -7.55
CA TYR A 187 16.32 -4.60 -8.08
C TYR A 187 16.93 -4.40 -9.46
N GLY A 188 16.20 -3.75 -10.36
CA GLY A 188 16.66 -3.43 -11.70
C GLY A 188 15.52 -3.10 -12.65
N PRO A 189 15.79 -2.48 -13.81
CA PRO A 189 14.75 -2.15 -14.78
C PRO A 189 14.05 -3.41 -15.28
N ILE A 190 12.72 -3.33 -15.41
CA ILE A 190 11.89 -4.43 -15.93
C ILE A 190 11.32 -4.02 -17.30
N PRO A 191 11.51 -4.83 -18.37
CA PRO A 191 11.00 -4.49 -19.69
C PRO A 191 9.47 -4.43 -19.74
N ASP A 192 8.91 -3.41 -20.40
CA ASP A 192 7.46 -3.20 -20.57
C ASP A 192 6.76 -4.44 -21.15
N SER A 193 7.45 -5.18 -22.02
CA SER A 193 6.94 -6.41 -22.64
C SER A 193 6.53 -7.48 -21.63
N MET A 194 7.09 -7.47 -20.40
CA MET A 194 6.69 -8.38 -19.33
C MET A 194 5.24 -8.18 -18.89
N PHE A 195 4.69 -6.99 -19.11
CA PHE A 195 3.34 -6.59 -18.69
C PHE A 195 2.34 -6.57 -19.86
N GLN A 196 2.75 -6.99 -21.05
CA GLN A 196 1.91 -7.08 -22.24
C GLN A 196 1.45 -8.52 -22.49
N PRO A 197 0.35 -8.72 -23.25
CA PRO A 197 -0.02 -10.07 -23.71
C PRO A 197 1.15 -10.70 -24.47
N PRO A 198 1.51 -11.96 -24.19
CA PRO A 198 2.59 -12.61 -24.92
C PRO A 198 2.25 -12.78 -26.40
N GLU A 199 3.29 -12.78 -27.25
CA GLU A 199 3.10 -12.91 -28.69
C GLU A 199 2.40 -14.22 -29.06
N GLY A 200 1.45 -14.15 -30.00
CA GLY A 200 0.68 -15.30 -30.46
C GLY A 200 -0.43 -15.76 -29.50
N TYR A 201 -0.67 -15.06 -28.40
CA TYR A 201 -1.78 -15.36 -27.50
C TYR A 201 -3.07 -14.72 -28.01
N ARG A 202 -4.17 -15.47 -27.91
CA ARG A 202 -5.49 -14.99 -28.33
C ARG A 202 -6.25 -14.42 -27.13
N LYS A 203 -6.84 -13.23 -27.30
CA LYS A 203 -7.75 -12.67 -26.30
C LYS A 203 -9.03 -13.51 -26.25
N ILE A 204 -9.48 -13.83 -25.04
CA ILE A 204 -10.77 -14.45 -24.77
C ILE A 204 -11.59 -13.57 -23.83
N GLU A 205 -12.91 -13.71 -23.91
CA GLU A 205 -13.80 -13.12 -22.92
C GLU A 205 -13.62 -13.87 -21.60
N PRO A 206 -13.40 -13.15 -20.49
CA PRO A 206 -13.32 -13.80 -19.19
C PRO A 206 -14.68 -14.44 -18.86
N PRO A 207 -14.69 -15.61 -18.21
CA PRO A 207 -15.93 -16.16 -17.69
C PRO A 207 -16.56 -15.16 -16.72
N PRO A 208 -17.90 -15.11 -16.61
CA PRO A 208 -18.55 -14.25 -15.64
C PRO A 208 -18.04 -14.59 -14.22
N PRO A 209 -17.95 -13.60 -13.32
CA PRO A 209 -17.49 -13.82 -11.95
C PRO A 209 -18.24 -14.99 -11.27
N PRO A 210 -17.58 -15.75 -10.38
CA PRO A 210 -18.26 -16.76 -9.58
C PRO A 210 -19.49 -16.17 -8.87
N GLY A 211 -20.64 -16.84 -8.97
CA GLY A 211 -21.90 -16.38 -8.38
C GLY A 211 -22.77 -15.47 -9.28
N THR A 212 -22.32 -15.15 -10.49
CA THR A 212 -23.19 -14.48 -11.47
C THR A 212 -24.26 -15.47 -11.95
N PRO A 213 -25.57 -15.19 -11.78
CA PRO A 213 -26.61 -16.08 -12.30
C PRO A 213 -26.44 -16.23 -13.81
N ALA A 214 -26.48 -17.48 -14.31
CA ALA A 214 -26.51 -17.72 -15.75
C ALA A 214 -27.67 -16.91 -16.35
N ALA A 215 -27.38 -16.09 -17.36
CA ALA A 215 -28.42 -15.39 -18.08
C ALA A 215 -29.38 -16.45 -18.62
N ARG A 216 -30.63 -16.43 -18.13
CA ARG A 216 -31.67 -17.31 -18.66
C ARG A 216 -31.87 -16.92 -20.11
N THR A 217 -31.37 -17.73 -21.05
CA THR A 217 -31.75 -17.63 -22.46
C THR A 217 -33.24 -17.94 -22.52
N ASN A 218 -34.06 -16.90 -22.68
CA ASN A 218 -35.50 -17.09 -22.83
C ASN A 218 -35.76 -17.66 -24.24
N PRO A 219 -36.39 -18.85 -24.40
CA PRO A 219 -36.59 -19.48 -25.71
C PRO A 219 -37.59 -18.77 -26.63
N ASP A 220 -38.29 -17.73 -26.16
CA ASP A 220 -39.44 -17.15 -26.86
C ASP A 220 -39.12 -16.01 -27.84
N GLN A 221 -37.98 -16.10 -28.55
CA GLN A 221 -37.75 -15.28 -29.75
C GLN A 221 -37.71 -16.16 -31.01
N LYS A 222 -38.87 -16.71 -31.35
CA LYS A 222 -39.18 -17.20 -32.70
C LYS A 222 -40.62 -16.84 -33.03
N GLY A 223 -40.80 -15.91 -33.98
CA GLY A 223 -42.09 -15.69 -34.65
C GLY A 223 -42.53 -14.23 -34.68
N GLY A 224 -41.96 -13.47 -35.62
CA GLY A 224 -42.64 -12.38 -36.31
C GLY A 224 -42.71 -12.75 -37.79
#